data_AF-A0A7Y1SV16-F1
#
_entry.id   AF-A0A7Y1SV16-F1
#
_cell.length_a   1.000
_cell.length_b   1.000
_cell.length_c   1.000
_cell.angle_alpha   90.00
_cell.angle_beta   90.00
_cell.angle_gamma   90.00
#
_symmetry.space_group_name_H-M   'P 1'
#
loop_
_entity.id
_entity.type
_entity.pdbx_description
1 polymer ?
#
loop_
_entity_poly.entity_id
_entity_poly.type
_entity_poly.pdbx_seq_one_letter_code
_entity_poly.pdbx_strand_id
1 'polypeptide(L)'
;SYLVDEVRTAVGPTGSVENAVDLLINPAGGLRVINEVEQLAAFEYAACHTSTGVRNLIFGLEPGISEQEAVRLLEWNGMPMSCHLMLTAGERASLGLLSPGPRPIRRGDPFTVAFGVWGALNCRAGFVVEDASELAAGTTDYVDRLVKPYFEAIVAWYEALHIGQTGSVLYEIIEQRLGDPFFGVFLNPGHQISLDEWVNSPVGPGSAVPLRSGMALQVDVIPATGTPYFTTNIEDGIALADHQLRSEFAARYPNAWERIEARRAFMQDELGINLHPDVLPFSNIPAYLPPFLLRPDRAMTMLE
;
A
#
# COMPACT_ATOMS: atom_id res chain seq x y z
N SER A 1 5.05 32.51 6.59
CA SER A 1 5.19 31.31 7.44
C SER A 1 6.18 31.70 8.51
N TYR A 2 5.77 31.74 9.78
CA TYR A 2 6.54 32.36 10.87
C TYR A 2 8.04 31.98 10.85
N LEU A 3 8.37 30.68 10.79
CA LEU A 3 9.75 30.20 10.74
C LEU A 3 10.53 30.69 9.50
N VAL A 4 9.91 30.68 8.32
CA VAL A 4 10.55 31.12 7.08
C VAL A 4 10.81 32.63 7.11
N ASP A 5 9.91 33.39 7.72
CA ASP A 5 10.02 34.84 7.83
C ASP A 5 11.12 35.24 8.83
N GLU A 6 11.30 34.48 9.91
CA GLU A 6 12.45 34.61 10.82
C GLU A 6 13.78 34.28 10.12
N VAL A 7 13.84 33.23 9.30
CA VAL A 7 15.04 32.90 8.51
C VAL A 7 15.37 34.02 7.52
N ARG A 8 14.38 34.55 6.80
CA ARG A 8 14.55 35.70 5.90
C ARG A 8 15.07 36.93 6.63
N THR A 9 14.60 37.17 7.85
CA THR A 9 15.08 38.28 8.67
C THR A 9 16.53 38.05 9.11
N ALA A 10 16.88 36.83 9.53
CA ALA A 10 18.21 36.48 10.00
C ALA A 10 19.31 36.59 8.92
N VAL A 11 19.00 36.26 7.66
CA VAL A 11 19.97 36.38 6.55
C VAL A 11 20.20 37.82 6.09
N GLY A 12 19.34 38.75 6.53
CA GLY A 12 19.46 40.18 6.25
C GLY A 12 19.20 40.57 4.80
N PRO A 13 19.34 41.87 4.45
CA PRO A 13 18.97 42.42 3.14
C PRO A 13 19.76 41.87 1.96
N THR A 14 20.92 41.27 2.20
CA THR A 14 21.82 40.72 1.17
C THR A 14 21.79 39.20 1.09
N GLY A 15 21.10 38.52 2.00
CA GLY A 15 20.98 37.07 2.01
C GLY A 15 19.80 36.57 1.16
N SER A 16 19.91 35.35 0.64
CA SER A 16 18.81 34.65 -0.03
C SER A 16 18.33 33.46 0.81
N VAL A 17 17.03 33.19 0.73
CA VAL A 17 16.40 31.99 1.29
C VAL A 17 15.73 31.26 0.14
N GLU A 18 16.17 30.03 -0.12
CA GLU A 18 15.71 29.21 -1.23
C GLU A 18 15.07 27.93 -0.71
N ASN A 19 14.05 27.44 -1.41
CA ASN A 19 13.44 26.16 -1.08
C ASN A 19 14.33 25.02 -1.61
N ALA A 20 14.87 24.22 -0.71
CA ALA A 20 15.74 23.08 -1.04
C ALA A 20 15.06 21.72 -0.77
N VAL A 21 13.72 21.68 -0.61
CA VAL A 21 12.97 20.47 -0.28
C VAL A 21 13.20 19.34 -1.30
N ASP A 22 13.41 19.69 -2.56
CA ASP A 22 13.67 18.75 -3.66
C ASP A 22 14.96 17.95 -3.46
N LEU A 23 15.97 18.50 -2.76
CA LEU A 23 17.18 17.73 -2.43
C LEU A 23 16.85 16.48 -1.60
N LEU A 24 15.78 16.54 -0.80
CA LEU A 24 15.37 15.44 0.07
C LEU A 24 14.30 14.57 -0.58
N ILE A 25 13.24 15.16 -1.13
CA ILE A 25 12.02 14.44 -1.50
C ILE A 25 11.59 14.63 -2.97
N ASN A 26 12.47 15.13 -3.84
CA ASN A 26 12.15 15.14 -5.28
C ASN A 26 11.83 13.71 -5.75
N PRO A 27 10.70 13.48 -6.43
CA PRO A 27 10.24 12.13 -6.74
C PRO A 27 11.13 11.41 -7.75
N ALA A 28 11.99 12.11 -8.49
CA ALA A 28 12.89 11.53 -9.48
C ALA A 28 14.27 11.13 -8.91
N GLY A 29 14.66 11.64 -7.74
CA GLY A 29 16.02 11.42 -7.23
C GLY A 29 16.39 12.15 -5.94
N GLY A 30 15.43 12.56 -5.12
CA GLY A 30 15.71 13.10 -3.79
C GLY A 30 16.44 12.07 -2.92
N LEU A 31 17.27 12.55 -1.98
CA LEU A 31 18.09 11.69 -1.12
C LEU A 31 17.30 10.68 -0.28
N ARG A 32 16.01 10.95 -0.02
CA ARG A 32 15.12 10.05 0.75
C ARG A 32 14.32 9.08 -0.13
N VAL A 33 14.42 9.24 -1.45
CA VAL A 33 13.68 8.46 -2.46
C VAL A 33 14.51 7.31 -3.00
N ILE A 34 15.83 7.52 -3.17
CA ILE A 34 16.76 6.48 -3.64
C ILE A 34 17.46 5.86 -2.44
N ASN A 35 17.11 4.60 -2.16
CA ASN A 35 17.60 3.86 -1.01
C ASN A 35 18.76 2.95 -1.40
N GLU A 36 19.72 2.81 -0.49
CA GLU A 36 20.78 1.81 -0.56
C GLU A 36 20.24 0.42 -0.20
N VAL A 37 21.01 -0.64 -0.52
CA VAL A 37 20.58 -2.02 -0.30
C VAL A 37 20.29 -2.32 1.18
N GLU A 38 21.02 -1.70 2.10
CA GLU A 38 20.86 -1.84 3.55
C GLU A 38 19.52 -1.27 4.02
N GLN A 39 19.12 -0.13 3.45
CA GLN A 39 17.84 0.50 3.73
C GLN A 39 16.70 -0.34 3.18
N LEU A 40 16.83 -0.85 1.94
CA LEU A 40 15.83 -1.75 1.36
C LEU A 40 15.70 -3.06 2.14
N ALA A 41 16.80 -3.62 2.67
CA ALA A 41 16.75 -4.80 3.54
C ALA A 41 16.04 -4.50 4.87
N ALA A 42 16.26 -3.31 5.45
CA ALA A 42 15.53 -2.88 6.64
C ALA A 42 14.03 -2.69 6.36
N PHE A 43 13.68 -2.17 5.17
CA PHE A 43 12.30 -1.99 4.73
C PHE A 43 11.61 -3.33 4.43
N GLU A 44 12.31 -4.30 3.85
CA GLU A 44 11.80 -5.67 3.67
C GLU A 44 11.51 -6.34 5.02
N TYR A 45 12.40 -6.16 6.00
CA TYR A 45 12.15 -6.62 7.36
C TYR A 45 10.93 -5.92 7.99
N ALA A 46 10.81 -4.60 7.86
CA ALA A 46 9.66 -3.85 8.33
C ALA A 46 8.35 -4.32 7.68
N ALA A 47 8.38 -4.55 6.36
CA ALA A 47 7.25 -5.06 5.60
C ALA A 47 6.85 -6.46 6.04
N CYS A 48 7.79 -7.33 6.44
CA CYS A 48 7.46 -8.62 7.04
C CYS A 48 6.59 -8.45 8.30
N HIS A 49 6.90 -7.47 9.16
CA HIS A 49 6.14 -7.21 10.39
C HIS A 49 4.75 -6.66 10.10
N THR A 50 4.64 -5.64 9.25
CA THR A 50 3.34 -5.03 8.94
C THR A 50 2.42 -6.02 8.22
N SER A 51 2.94 -6.74 7.23
CA SER A 51 2.17 -7.70 6.44
C SER A 51 1.79 -8.95 7.24
N THR A 52 2.67 -9.47 8.09
CA THR A 52 2.32 -10.57 9.00
C THR A 52 1.29 -10.11 10.03
N GLY A 53 1.42 -8.90 10.57
CA GLY A 53 0.42 -8.35 11.49
C GLY A 53 -0.96 -8.26 10.84
N VAL A 54 -1.06 -7.66 9.65
CA VAL A 54 -2.33 -7.59 8.89
C VAL A 54 -2.84 -8.98 8.55
N ARG A 55 -1.98 -9.92 8.13
CA ARG A 55 -2.36 -11.32 7.90
C ARG A 55 -2.94 -11.96 9.16
N ASN A 56 -2.27 -11.85 10.31
CA ASN A 56 -2.73 -12.43 11.58
C ASN A 56 -4.09 -11.86 11.99
N LEU A 57 -4.29 -10.55 11.81
CA LEU A 57 -5.57 -9.88 12.04
C LEU A 57 -6.67 -10.41 11.11
N ILE A 58 -6.44 -10.46 9.79
CA ILE A 58 -7.46 -10.91 8.84
C ILE A 58 -7.80 -12.40 9.05
N PHE A 59 -6.80 -13.25 9.29
CA PHE A 59 -7.01 -14.67 9.56
C PHE A 59 -7.61 -14.96 10.95
N GLY A 60 -7.39 -14.07 11.91
CA GLY A 60 -7.93 -14.16 13.27
C GLY A 60 -9.18 -13.30 13.51
N LEU A 61 -9.77 -12.72 12.47
CA LEU A 61 -10.90 -11.82 12.59
C LEU A 61 -12.17 -12.60 12.95
N GLU A 62 -12.69 -12.37 14.15
CA GLU A 62 -13.95 -12.97 14.62
C GLU A 62 -14.99 -11.87 14.89
N PRO A 63 -16.20 -11.94 14.28
CA PRO A 63 -17.28 -11.03 14.64
C PRO A 63 -17.59 -11.09 16.13
N GLY A 64 -17.62 -9.93 16.78
CA GLY A 64 -17.88 -9.78 18.22
C GLY A 64 -16.72 -9.18 19.01
N ILE A 65 -15.48 -9.36 18.56
CA ILE A 65 -14.31 -8.70 19.19
C ILE A 65 -14.36 -7.19 18.91
N SER A 66 -13.88 -6.38 19.84
CA SER A 66 -13.72 -4.94 19.65
C SER A 66 -12.56 -4.59 18.72
N GLU A 67 -12.58 -3.39 18.14
CA GLU A 67 -11.42 -2.87 17.37
C GLU A 67 -10.14 -2.87 18.23
N GLN A 68 -10.25 -2.60 19.54
CA GLN A 68 -9.15 -2.68 20.51
C GLN A 68 -8.64 -4.09 20.79
N GLU A 69 -9.49 -5.11 20.69
CA GLU A 69 -9.05 -6.51 20.76
C GLU A 69 -8.42 -6.93 19.43
N ALA A 70 -9.04 -6.55 18.30
CA ALA A 70 -8.56 -6.84 16.96
C ALA A 70 -7.15 -6.28 16.72
N VAL A 71 -6.87 -5.02 17.11
CA VAL A 71 -5.53 -4.42 16.92
C VAL A 71 -4.40 -5.21 17.60
N ARG A 72 -4.71 -5.99 18.66
CA ARG A 72 -3.70 -6.84 19.32
C ARG A 72 -3.23 -7.99 18.44
N LEU A 73 -4.05 -8.43 17.48
CA LEU A 73 -3.71 -9.47 16.52
C LEU A 73 -2.62 -9.03 15.52
N LEU A 74 -2.39 -7.72 15.38
CA LEU A 74 -1.28 -7.21 14.59
C LEU A 74 0.09 -7.56 15.19
N GLU A 75 0.13 -7.91 16.48
CA GLU A 75 1.36 -8.23 17.22
C GLU A 75 2.45 -7.16 17.06
N TRP A 76 2.04 -5.88 17.03
CA TRP A 76 2.96 -4.77 16.87
C TRP A 76 4.03 -4.77 17.98
N ASN A 77 5.29 -4.87 17.55
CA ASN A 77 6.47 -5.02 18.40
C ASN A 77 7.06 -3.69 18.91
N GLY A 78 6.37 -2.56 18.69
CA GLY A 78 6.83 -1.23 19.11
C GLY A 78 7.75 -0.52 18.11
N MET A 79 7.94 -1.05 16.88
CA MET A 79 8.60 -0.31 15.80
C MET A 79 7.97 1.07 15.58
N PRO A 80 8.76 2.13 15.33
CA PRO A 80 8.22 3.48 15.12
C PRO A 80 7.20 3.50 13.98
N MET A 81 6.03 4.09 14.24
CA MET A 81 5.01 4.24 13.22
C MET A 81 5.42 5.32 12.19
N SER A 82 5.13 5.07 10.92
CA SER A 82 5.29 6.04 9.82
C SER A 82 4.02 6.88 9.58
N CYS A 83 2.86 6.34 9.99
CA CYS A 83 1.56 6.99 9.98
C CYS A 83 0.77 6.63 11.25
N HIS A 84 -0.40 7.22 11.47
CA HIS A 84 -1.29 6.73 12.52
C HIS A 84 -1.82 5.33 12.15
N LEU A 85 -1.78 4.38 13.08
CA LEU A 85 -2.40 3.06 12.89
C LEU A 85 -3.91 3.25 12.72
N MET A 86 -4.46 2.75 11.61
CA MET A 86 -5.89 2.80 11.33
C MET A 86 -6.46 1.39 11.40
N LEU A 87 -7.46 1.17 12.27
CA LEU A 87 -8.27 -0.04 12.26
C LEU A 87 -9.66 0.31 12.78
N THR A 88 -10.65 0.29 11.89
CA THR A 88 -12.03 0.64 12.23
C THR A 88 -13.04 -0.18 11.46
N ALA A 89 -14.22 -0.35 12.06
CA ALA A 89 -15.32 -1.12 11.49
C ALA A 89 -16.66 -0.36 11.53
N GLY A 90 -17.59 -0.77 10.65
CA GLY A 90 -18.90 -0.16 10.53
C GLY A 90 -18.83 1.26 9.98
N GLU A 91 -19.73 2.12 10.43
CA GLU A 91 -19.85 3.52 9.99
C GLU A 91 -18.55 4.35 10.11
N ARG A 92 -17.60 3.92 10.95
CA ARG A 92 -16.30 4.59 11.14
C ARG A 92 -15.26 4.20 10.10
N ALA A 93 -15.46 3.09 9.39
CA ALA A 93 -14.49 2.55 8.43
C ALA A 93 -14.21 3.51 7.25
N SER A 94 -15.10 4.47 6.97
CA SER A 94 -14.92 5.47 5.92
C SER A 94 -14.26 6.78 6.38
N LEU A 95 -13.95 6.95 7.67
CA LEU A 95 -13.54 8.24 8.23
C LEU A 95 -12.02 8.48 8.18
N GLY A 96 -11.19 7.44 8.08
CA GLY A 96 -9.72 7.54 8.10
C GLY A 96 -9.15 8.06 9.42
N LEU A 97 -7.87 7.81 9.71
CA LEU A 97 -7.13 8.39 10.85
C LEU A 97 -7.80 8.28 12.23
N LEU A 98 -8.58 7.22 12.45
CA LEU A 98 -9.25 6.96 13.73
C LEU A 98 -8.57 5.82 14.48
N SER A 99 -8.31 6.05 15.77
CA SER A 99 -7.83 5.01 16.67
C SER A 99 -8.87 3.89 16.83
N PRO A 100 -8.41 2.63 16.98
CA PRO A 100 -9.26 1.52 17.37
C PRO A 100 -9.95 1.79 18.71
N GLY A 101 -11.26 1.60 18.76
CA GLY A 101 -12.10 1.85 19.93
C GLY A 101 -12.72 0.58 20.54
N PRO A 102 -13.57 0.73 21.57
CA PRO A 102 -14.25 -0.40 22.20
C PRO A 102 -15.43 -0.95 21.37
N ARG A 103 -15.66 -0.46 20.15
CA ARG A 103 -16.77 -0.89 19.30
C ARG A 103 -16.54 -2.36 18.87
N PRO A 104 -17.51 -3.27 19.10
CA PRO A 104 -17.47 -4.62 18.54
C PRO A 104 -17.53 -4.60 17.02
N ILE A 105 -16.69 -5.35 16.33
CA ILE A 105 -16.74 -5.59 14.89
C ILE A 105 -17.88 -6.58 14.63
N ARG A 106 -18.84 -6.23 13.78
CA ARG A 106 -20.03 -7.04 13.51
C ARG A 106 -19.97 -7.66 12.12
N ARG A 107 -20.65 -8.79 11.97
CA ARG A 107 -20.92 -9.39 10.66
C ARG A 107 -21.70 -8.39 9.79
N GLY A 108 -21.29 -8.23 8.54
CA GLY A 108 -21.80 -7.22 7.61
C GLY A 108 -21.13 -5.84 7.72
N ASP A 109 -20.27 -5.61 8.72
CA ASP A 109 -19.59 -4.31 8.83
C ASP A 109 -18.60 -4.11 7.66
N PRO A 110 -18.52 -2.91 7.07
CA PRO A 110 -17.32 -2.49 6.38
C PRO A 110 -16.14 -2.43 7.39
N PHE A 111 -14.94 -2.76 6.93
CA PHE A 111 -13.75 -2.82 7.77
C PHE A 111 -12.53 -2.34 7.00
N THR A 112 -11.66 -1.60 7.67
CA THR A 112 -10.36 -1.20 7.14
C THR A 112 -9.30 -1.37 8.21
N VAL A 113 -8.11 -1.81 7.80
CA VAL A 113 -6.88 -1.77 8.58
C VAL A 113 -5.74 -1.27 7.72
N ALA A 114 -4.97 -0.32 8.22
CA ALA A 114 -3.68 0.10 7.67
C ALA A 114 -2.66 0.17 8.81
N PHE A 115 -1.58 -0.58 8.66
CA PHE A 115 -0.53 -0.70 9.66
C PHE A 115 0.81 -0.26 9.06
N GLY A 116 1.21 0.97 9.36
CA GLY A 116 2.44 1.60 8.86
C GLY A 116 3.50 1.80 9.93
N VAL A 117 4.72 1.34 9.63
CA VAL A 117 5.94 1.59 10.40
C VAL A 117 7.01 2.19 9.48
N TRP A 118 8.12 2.66 10.05
CA TRP A 118 9.23 3.16 9.24
C TRP A 118 9.69 2.11 8.22
N GLY A 119 9.60 2.45 6.94
CA GLY A 119 9.99 1.61 5.81
C GLY A 119 8.90 0.71 5.24
N ALA A 120 7.70 0.63 5.83
CA ALA A 120 6.64 -0.25 5.33
C ALA A 120 5.24 0.12 5.81
N LEU A 121 4.24 -0.18 4.98
CA LEU A 121 2.85 -0.19 5.39
C LEU A 121 2.10 -1.29 4.62
N ASN A 122 1.13 -1.91 5.28
CA ASN A 122 0.16 -2.80 4.65
C ASN A 122 -1.26 -2.43 5.04
N CYS A 123 -2.15 -2.39 4.05
CA CYS A 123 -3.56 -2.10 4.24
C CYS A 123 -4.44 -3.17 3.61
N ARG A 124 -5.58 -3.47 4.25
CA ARG A 124 -6.68 -4.24 3.67
C ARG A 124 -8.01 -3.62 4.09
N ALA A 125 -8.93 -3.56 3.13
CA ALA A 125 -10.30 -3.12 3.38
C ALA A 125 -11.33 -3.95 2.61
N GLY A 126 -12.52 -4.07 3.17
CA GLY A 126 -13.64 -4.83 2.60
C GLY A 126 -14.77 -5.04 3.59
N PHE A 127 -15.53 -6.12 3.43
CA PHE A 127 -16.66 -6.46 4.31
C PHE A 127 -16.38 -7.67 5.18
N VAL A 128 -16.83 -7.59 6.45
CA VAL A 128 -16.78 -8.67 7.45
C VAL A 128 -17.95 -9.64 7.22
N VAL A 129 -17.89 -10.40 6.12
CA VAL A 129 -18.89 -11.41 5.71
C VAL A 129 -18.20 -12.66 5.16
N GLU A 130 -18.91 -13.79 5.04
CA GLU A 130 -18.38 -14.98 4.38
C GLU A 130 -18.73 -15.03 2.89
N ASP A 131 -19.88 -14.49 2.52
CA ASP A 131 -20.34 -14.42 1.14
C ASP A 131 -21.28 -13.23 0.87
N ALA A 132 -21.63 -13.08 -0.41
CA ALA A 132 -22.44 -11.98 -0.91
C ALA A 132 -23.85 -11.88 -0.29
N SER A 133 -24.43 -12.98 0.21
CA SER A 133 -25.79 -12.99 0.78
C SER A 133 -25.90 -12.25 2.11
N GLU A 134 -24.77 -12.00 2.78
CA GLU A 134 -24.70 -11.26 4.04
C GLU A 134 -24.48 -9.75 3.84
N LEU A 135 -24.30 -9.30 2.59
CA LEU A 135 -24.20 -7.89 2.27
C LEU A 135 -25.57 -7.20 2.33
N ALA A 136 -25.55 -5.88 2.43
CA ALA A 136 -26.76 -5.08 2.36
C ALA A 136 -27.49 -5.31 1.02
N ALA A 137 -28.82 -5.18 1.04
CA ALA A 137 -29.62 -5.27 -0.18
C ALA A 137 -29.14 -4.25 -1.22
N GLY A 138 -28.89 -4.71 -2.44
CA GLY A 138 -28.38 -3.87 -3.54
C GLY A 138 -26.85 -3.81 -3.64
N THR A 139 -26.09 -4.52 -2.80
CA THR A 139 -24.63 -4.65 -2.94
C THR A 139 -24.16 -6.10 -3.04
N THR A 140 -25.07 -7.06 -3.24
CA THR A 140 -24.73 -8.49 -3.35
C THR A 140 -23.83 -8.82 -4.55
N ASP A 141 -23.76 -7.95 -5.56
CA ASP A 141 -22.83 -8.04 -6.68
C ASP A 141 -21.47 -7.35 -6.39
N TYR A 142 -21.16 -6.99 -5.14
CA TYR A 142 -19.92 -6.30 -4.71
C TYR A 142 -18.64 -6.88 -5.32
N VAL A 143 -18.51 -8.21 -5.38
CA VAL A 143 -17.32 -8.84 -5.96
C VAL A 143 -17.21 -8.54 -7.45
N ASP A 144 -18.31 -8.64 -8.20
CA ASP A 144 -18.33 -8.40 -9.64
C ASP A 144 -18.24 -6.91 -9.98
N ARG A 145 -18.93 -6.08 -9.20
CA ARG A 145 -19.04 -4.64 -9.43
C ARG A 145 -17.79 -3.87 -9.01
N LEU A 146 -17.11 -4.30 -7.94
CA LEU A 146 -16.01 -3.56 -7.32
C LEU A 146 -14.72 -4.38 -7.22
N VAL A 147 -14.74 -5.55 -6.56
CA VAL A 147 -13.51 -6.29 -6.23
C VAL A 147 -12.77 -6.79 -7.48
N LYS A 148 -13.48 -7.35 -8.46
CA LYS A 148 -12.89 -7.85 -9.71
C LYS A 148 -12.24 -6.74 -10.55
N PRO A 149 -12.95 -5.66 -10.96
CA PRO A 149 -12.32 -4.54 -11.67
C PRO A 149 -11.15 -3.92 -10.92
N TYR A 150 -11.27 -3.81 -9.59
CA TYR A 150 -10.18 -3.33 -8.74
C TYR A 150 -8.95 -4.23 -8.85
N PHE A 151 -9.11 -5.53 -8.63
CA PHE A 151 -8.01 -6.48 -8.67
C PHE A 151 -7.34 -6.50 -10.05
N GLU A 152 -8.12 -6.51 -11.13
CA GLU A 152 -7.60 -6.42 -12.50
C GLU A 152 -6.76 -5.14 -12.73
N ALA A 153 -7.15 -4.02 -12.13
CA ALA A 153 -6.39 -2.78 -12.20
C ALA A 153 -5.09 -2.85 -11.42
N ILE A 154 -5.11 -3.45 -10.22
CA ILE A 154 -3.90 -3.68 -9.42
C ILE A 154 -2.93 -4.62 -10.13
N VAL A 155 -3.41 -5.71 -10.73
CA VAL A 155 -2.56 -6.62 -11.53
C VAL A 155 -1.90 -5.87 -12.67
N ALA A 156 -2.68 -5.13 -13.47
CA ALA A 156 -2.13 -4.36 -14.58
C ALA A 156 -1.10 -3.31 -14.12
N TRP A 157 -1.32 -2.67 -12.96
CA TRP A 157 -0.37 -1.73 -12.37
C TRP A 157 0.94 -2.43 -11.97
N TYR A 158 0.87 -3.59 -11.34
CA TYR A 158 2.04 -4.40 -10.97
C TYR A 158 2.84 -4.89 -12.18
N GLU A 159 2.16 -5.36 -13.24
CA GLU A 159 2.81 -5.88 -14.44
C GLU A 159 3.46 -4.78 -15.29
N ALA A 160 2.95 -3.54 -15.22
CA ALA A 160 3.55 -2.38 -15.88
C ALA A 160 4.73 -1.77 -15.11
N LEU A 161 4.92 -2.14 -13.85
CA LEU A 161 5.95 -1.56 -13.00
C LEU A 161 7.34 -2.07 -13.36
N HIS A 162 8.24 -1.18 -13.78
CA HIS A 162 9.67 -1.49 -13.98
C HIS A 162 10.55 -0.23 -13.97
N ILE A 163 11.87 -0.40 -13.90
CA ILE A 163 12.81 0.72 -13.97
C ILE A 163 12.74 1.37 -15.36
N GLY A 164 12.69 2.70 -15.40
CA GLY A 164 12.54 3.50 -16.61
C GLY A 164 11.08 3.77 -17.02
N GLN A 165 10.10 3.06 -16.44
CA GLN A 165 8.69 3.37 -16.62
C GLN A 165 8.37 4.76 -16.06
N THR A 166 7.57 5.56 -16.74
CA THR A 166 7.09 6.84 -16.20
C THR A 166 5.86 6.64 -15.32
N GLY A 167 5.72 7.46 -14.28
CA GLY A 167 4.55 7.42 -13.41
C GLY A 167 3.22 7.77 -14.11
N SER A 168 3.25 8.44 -15.27
CA SER A 168 2.03 8.66 -16.07
C SER A 168 1.38 7.35 -16.53
N VAL A 169 2.17 6.34 -16.89
CA VAL A 169 1.63 5.07 -17.39
C VAL A 169 0.90 4.32 -16.29
N LEU A 170 1.46 4.30 -15.08
CA LEU A 170 0.81 3.70 -13.92
C LEU A 170 -0.49 4.42 -13.55
N TYR A 171 -0.51 5.75 -13.66
CA TYR A 171 -1.71 6.56 -13.46
C TYR A 171 -2.79 6.23 -14.50
N GLU A 172 -2.42 6.20 -15.78
CA GLU A 172 -3.33 5.91 -16.91
C GLU A 172 -3.95 4.51 -16.81
N ILE A 173 -3.22 3.50 -16.32
CA ILE A 173 -3.77 2.16 -16.09
C ILE A 173 -4.94 2.20 -15.11
N ILE A 174 -4.79 2.94 -14.01
CA ILE A 174 -5.85 3.07 -13.00
C ILE A 174 -7.00 3.95 -13.53
N GLU A 175 -6.70 5.03 -14.25
CA GLU A 175 -7.73 5.88 -14.87
C GLU A 175 -8.58 5.10 -15.90
N GLN A 176 -7.96 4.29 -16.76
CA GLN A 176 -8.68 3.51 -17.77
C GLN A 176 -9.59 2.42 -17.16
N ARG A 177 -9.19 1.85 -16.03
CA ARG A 177 -9.89 0.72 -15.41
C ARG A 177 -10.86 1.14 -14.31
N LEU A 178 -10.51 2.18 -13.55
CA LEU A 178 -11.23 2.66 -12.37
C LEU A 178 -11.60 4.15 -12.44
N GLY A 179 -11.52 4.79 -13.61
CA GLY A 179 -11.88 6.19 -13.81
C GLY A 179 -13.39 6.48 -13.81
N ASP A 180 -14.24 5.44 -13.84
CA ASP A 180 -15.68 5.63 -13.64
C ASP A 180 -15.95 6.26 -12.26
N PRO A 181 -16.75 7.34 -12.16
CA PRO A 181 -17.04 8.01 -10.90
C PRO A 181 -17.58 7.11 -9.78
N PHE A 182 -18.14 5.94 -10.13
CA PHE A 182 -18.53 4.91 -9.17
C PHE A 182 -17.39 4.48 -8.24
N PHE A 183 -16.17 4.31 -8.77
CA PHE A 183 -15.04 3.86 -7.96
C PHE A 183 -14.51 4.96 -7.05
N GLY A 184 -14.61 6.22 -7.47
CA GLY A 184 -14.19 7.37 -6.66
C GLY A 184 -12.71 7.35 -6.29
N VAL A 185 -11.83 6.95 -7.21
CA VAL A 185 -10.37 7.00 -7.00
C VAL A 185 -9.88 8.44 -7.24
N PHE A 186 -9.28 9.08 -6.24
CA PHE A 186 -8.84 10.48 -6.32
C PHE A 186 -7.40 10.73 -5.86
N LEU A 187 -6.75 9.76 -5.20
CA LEU A 187 -5.34 9.84 -4.82
C LEU A 187 -4.43 9.35 -5.94
N ASN A 188 -3.13 9.67 -5.83
CA ASN A 188 -2.11 9.11 -6.71
C ASN A 188 -2.05 7.59 -6.51
N PRO A 189 -2.12 6.77 -7.59
CA PRO A 189 -2.13 5.32 -7.48
C PRO A 189 -0.73 4.79 -7.18
N GLY A 190 -0.39 4.80 -5.90
CA GLY A 190 0.94 4.50 -5.38
C GLY A 190 1.84 5.72 -5.21
N HIS A 191 2.80 5.58 -4.30
CA HIS A 191 3.74 6.62 -3.92
C HIS A 191 5.03 6.02 -3.37
N GLN A 192 6.04 6.87 -3.18
CA GLN A 192 7.31 6.52 -2.56
C GLN A 192 7.19 6.56 -1.05
N ILE A 193 7.91 5.64 -0.41
CA ILE A 193 7.96 5.49 1.04
C ILE A 193 9.40 5.56 1.54
N SER A 194 9.54 5.86 2.83
CA SER A 194 10.80 5.79 3.57
C SER A 194 10.47 5.67 5.06
N LEU A 195 11.11 6.46 5.91
CA LEU A 195 10.69 6.61 7.31
C LEU A 195 9.30 7.27 7.45
N ASP A 196 8.90 8.06 6.45
CA ASP A 196 7.53 8.55 6.31
C ASP A 196 6.73 7.56 5.46
N GLU A 197 5.42 7.48 5.73
CA GLU A 197 4.49 6.71 4.90
C GLU A 197 4.41 7.31 3.49
N TRP A 198 4.24 8.63 3.36
CA TRP A 198 4.24 9.30 2.07
C TRP A 198 5.41 10.28 1.92
N VAL A 199 6.45 9.92 1.17
CA VAL A 199 7.58 10.82 0.87
C VAL A 199 7.21 11.77 -0.27
N ASN A 200 6.81 11.20 -1.40
CA ASN A 200 6.32 11.89 -2.59
C ASN A 200 5.70 10.85 -3.54
N SER A 201 4.98 11.26 -4.59
CA SER A 201 4.53 10.32 -5.61
C SER A 201 5.09 10.68 -6.99
N PRO A 202 5.79 9.73 -7.66
CA PRO A 202 6.12 9.87 -9.08
C PRO A 202 4.91 9.58 -9.96
N VAL A 203 3.83 8.99 -9.43
CA VAL A 203 2.67 8.51 -10.19
C VAL A 203 1.59 9.58 -10.24
N GLY A 204 1.27 10.10 -11.42
CA GLY A 204 0.25 11.14 -11.55
C GLY A 204 -0.02 11.56 -12.99
N PRO A 205 -1.05 12.39 -13.23
CA PRO A 205 -1.41 12.82 -14.58
C PRO A 205 -0.23 13.48 -15.30
N GLY A 206 0.16 12.92 -16.45
CA GLY A 206 1.26 13.45 -17.25
C GLY A 206 2.64 13.43 -16.57
N SER A 207 2.83 12.66 -15.49
CA SER A 207 4.11 12.58 -14.81
C SER A 207 5.20 11.99 -15.71
N ALA A 208 6.22 12.80 -16.00
CA ALA A 208 7.40 12.39 -16.77
C ALA A 208 8.52 11.80 -15.89
N VAL A 209 8.27 11.59 -14.59
CA VAL A 209 9.27 11.07 -13.65
C VAL A 209 9.52 9.59 -13.96
N PRO A 210 10.74 9.19 -14.35
CA PRO A 210 11.07 7.79 -14.54
C PRO A 210 11.30 7.10 -13.19
N LEU A 211 10.81 5.88 -13.06
CA LEU A 211 11.10 5.03 -11.92
C LEU A 211 12.53 4.51 -11.98
N ARG A 212 13.20 4.40 -10.83
CA ARG A 212 14.63 4.11 -10.75
C ARG A 212 14.93 3.02 -9.73
N SER A 213 16.07 2.36 -9.94
CA SER A 213 16.69 1.47 -8.95
C SER A 213 16.87 2.19 -7.61
N GLY A 214 16.58 1.50 -6.51
CA GLY A 214 16.62 2.04 -5.14
C GLY A 214 15.30 2.64 -4.64
N MET A 215 14.29 2.83 -5.50
CA MET A 215 12.99 3.34 -5.04
C MET A 215 12.24 2.28 -4.23
N ALA A 216 11.78 2.66 -3.04
CA ALA A 216 10.76 1.94 -2.29
C ALA A 216 9.40 2.60 -2.55
N LEU A 217 8.39 1.81 -2.91
CA LEU A 217 7.07 2.25 -3.33
C LEU A 217 6.00 1.45 -2.58
N GLN A 218 4.78 1.96 -2.61
CA GLN A 218 3.58 1.19 -2.33
C GLN A 218 2.67 1.19 -3.55
N VAL A 219 2.05 0.05 -3.83
CA VAL A 219 0.75 0.10 -4.50
C VAL A 219 -0.23 0.67 -3.49
N ASP A 220 -0.92 1.75 -3.83
CA ASP A 220 -1.98 2.33 -3.00
C ASP A 220 -3.07 2.89 -3.91
N VAL A 221 -4.15 2.12 -4.07
CA VAL A 221 -5.32 2.53 -4.84
C VAL A 221 -6.54 2.25 -3.99
N ILE A 222 -7.28 3.31 -3.67
CA ILE A 222 -8.41 3.26 -2.74
C ILE A 222 -9.66 3.72 -3.48
N PRO A 223 -10.51 2.79 -3.95
CA PRO A 223 -11.85 3.13 -4.39
C PRO A 223 -12.66 3.68 -3.21
N ALA A 224 -12.98 4.96 -3.22
CA ALA A 224 -13.86 5.58 -2.23
C ALA A 224 -15.25 5.79 -2.87
N THR A 225 -16.02 4.70 -2.99
CA THR A 225 -17.26 4.73 -3.79
C THR A 225 -18.29 5.76 -3.30
N GLY A 226 -18.24 6.14 -2.01
CA GLY A 226 -19.24 7.02 -1.41
C GLY A 226 -20.65 6.41 -1.38
N THR A 227 -20.75 5.09 -1.60
CA THR A 227 -22.01 4.34 -1.67
C THR A 227 -22.01 3.18 -0.66
N PRO A 228 -23.12 2.42 -0.53
CA PRO A 228 -23.13 1.20 0.27
C PRO A 228 -22.13 0.11 -0.17
N TYR A 229 -21.48 0.23 -1.35
CA TYR A 229 -20.40 -0.66 -1.77
C TYR A 229 -19.10 -0.45 -0.98
N PHE A 230 -18.99 0.60 -0.16
CA PHE A 230 -17.83 0.91 0.67
C PHE A 230 -16.54 1.00 -0.17
N THR A 231 -15.62 0.04 -0.01
CA THR A 231 -14.32 -0.03 -0.67
C THR A 231 -13.80 -1.47 -0.70
N THR A 232 -12.72 -1.66 -1.46
CA THR A 232 -11.80 -2.79 -1.39
C THR A 232 -10.39 -2.22 -1.53
N ASN A 233 -9.40 -2.77 -0.83
CA ASN A 233 -8.05 -2.22 -0.93
C ASN A 233 -6.96 -3.28 -0.70
N ILE A 234 -5.91 -3.15 -1.50
CA ILE A 234 -4.57 -3.72 -1.36
C ILE A 234 -3.64 -2.52 -1.25
N GLU A 235 -2.89 -2.47 -0.16
CA GLU A 235 -1.72 -1.63 -0.06
C GLU A 235 -0.53 -2.48 0.40
N ASP A 236 0.52 -2.54 -0.41
CA ASP A 236 1.69 -3.38 -0.17
C ASP A 236 2.98 -2.68 -0.61
N GLY A 237 4.02 -2.80 0.22
CA GLY A 237 5.36 -2.29 -0.07
C GLY A 237 6.13 -3.13 -1.09
N ILE A 238 6.81 -2.45 -2.00
CA ILE A 238 7.70 -3.02 -3.03
C ILE A 238 8.94 -2.16 -3.19
N ALA A 239 10.01 -2.74 -3.73
CA ALA A 239 11.19 -2.00 -4.15
C ALA A 239 11.52 -2.22 -5.62
N LEU A 240 12.19 -1.25 -6.23
CA LEU A 240 12.77 -1.36 -7.56
C LEU A 240 14.28 -1.54 -7.46
N ALA A 241 14.80 -2.58 -8.11
CA ALA A 241 16.21 -2.89 -8.10
C ALA A 241 16.67 -3.39 -9.48
N ASP A 242 17.63 -2.67 -10.07
CA ASP A 242 18.29 -3.13 -11.29
C ASP A 242 19.12 -4.40 -11.04
N HIS A 243 19.73 -4.94 -12.10
CA HIS A 243 20.56 -6.14 -12.01
C HIS A 243 21.68 -6.03 -10.96
N GLN A 244 22.34 -4.86 -10.85
CA GLN A 244 23.45 -4.67 -9.90
C GLN A 244 22.92 -4.68 -8.47
N LEU A 245 21.87 -3.91 -8.19
CA LEU A 245 21.28 -3.83 -6.86
C LEU A 245 20.67 -5.17 -6.42
N ARG A 246 20.03 -5.93 -7.33
CA ARG A 246 19.54 -7.29 -7.04
C ARG A 246 20.67 -8.25 -6.71
N SER A 247 21.76 -8.22 -7.47
CA SER A 247 22.94 -9.05 -7.22
C SER A 247 23.55 -8.75 -5.85
N GLU A 248 23.64 -7.46 -5.50
CA GLU A 248 24.12 -7.03 -4.20
C GLU A 248 23.19 -7.46 -3.06
N PHE A 249 21.88 -7.29 -3.23
CA PHE A 249 20.86 -7.71 -2.26
C PHE A 249 20.96 -9.20 -1.98
N ALA A 250 21.00 -10.03 -3.03
CA ALA A 250 21.12 -11.48 -2.92
C ALA A 250 22.40 -11.91 -2.19
N ALA A 251 23.52 -11.24 -2.44
CA ALA A 251 24.80 -11.55 -1.82
C ALA A 251 24.86 -11.14 -0.33
N ARG A 252 24.32 -9.97 0.01
CA ARG A 252 24.45 -9.38 1.36
C ARG A 252 23.34 -9.80 2.31
N TYR A 253 22.15 -10.08 1.79
CA TYR A 253 20.95 -10.41 2.55
C TYR A 253 20.24 -11.66 1.98
N PRO A 254 20.91 -12.82 1.93
CA PRO A 254 20.40 -14.01 1.24
C PRO A 254 19.05 -14.50 1.77
N ASN A 255 18.79 -14.38 3.09
CA ASN A 255 17.52 -14.80 3.67
C ASN A 255 16.35 -13.89 3.26
N ALA A 256 16.59 -12.58 3.09
CA ALA A 256 15.58 -11.66 2.60
C ALA A 256 15.34 -11.89 1.10
N TRP A 257 16.41 -12.14 0.35
CA TRP A 257 16.33 -12.49 -1.06
C TRP A 257 15.49 -13.76 -1.31
N GLU A 258 15.68 -14.81 -0.51
CA GLU A 258 14.88 -16.04 -0.61
C GLU A 258 13.38 -15.78 -0.39
N ARG A 259 13.01 -14.92 0.58
CA ARG A 259 11.61 -14.52 0.79
C ARG A 259 11.06 -13.72 -0.39
N ILE A 260 11.84 -12.80 -0.94
CA ILE A 260 11.45 -11.99 -2.10
C ILE A 260 11.17 -12.90 -3.30
N GLU A 261 12.04 -13.86 -3.59
CA GLU A 261 11.86 -14.81 -4.69
C GLU A 261 10.63 -15.72 -4.46
N ALA A 262 10.42 -16.20 -3.23
CA ALA A 262 9.23 -16.99 -2.89
C ALA A 262 7.92 -16.19 -3.06
N ARG A 263 7.93 -14.90 -2.72
CA ARG A 263 6.79 -13.99 -2.95
C ARG A 263 6.55 -13.75 -4.43
N ARG A 264 7.62 -13.58 -5.23
CA ARG A 264 7.51 -13.47 -6.69
C ARG A 264 6.90 -14.73 -7.30
N ALA A 265 7.34 -15.91 -6.88
CA ALA A 265 6.77 -17.19 -7.30
C ALA A 265 5.29 -17.28 -6.91
N PHE A 266 4.92 -16.96 -5.67
CA PHE A 266 3.51 -16.92 -5.25
C PHE A 266 2.65 -15.97 -6.12
N MET A 267 3.13 -14.75 -6.38
CA MET A 267 2.40 -13.80 -7.22
C MET A 267 2.20 -14.33 -8.64
N GLN A 268 3.21 -14.99 -9.22
CA GLN A 268 3.11 -15.56 -10.55
C GLN A 268 2.22 -16.81 -10.58
N ASP A 269 2.55 -17.81 -9.75
CA ASP A 269 2.01 -19.17 -9.82
C ASP A 269 0.60 -19.28 -9.22
N GLU A 270 0.29 -18.47 -8.18
CA GLU A 270 -1.00 -18.56 -7.47
C GLU A 270 -1.94 -17.39 -7.80
N LEU A 271 -1.41 -16.19 -8.06
CA LEU A 271 -2.25 -15.01 -8.36
C LEU A 271 -2.32 -14.68 -9.85
N GLY A 272 -1.41 -15.20 -10.68
CA GLY A 272 -1.32 -14.89 -12.11
C GLY A 272 -0.77 -13.48 -12.41
N ILE A 273 0.12 -12.96 -11.56
CA ILE A 273 0.72 -11.62 -11.69
C ILE A 273 2.18 -11.74 -12.11
N ASN A 274 2.50 -11.28 -13.32
CA ASN A 274 3.86 -11.38 -13.87
C ASN A 274 4.68 -10.13 -13.60
N LEU A 275 5.47 -10.14 -12.52
CA LEU A 275 6.32 -9.02 -12.18
C LEU A 275 7.57 -8.95 -13.08
N HIS A 276 7.89 -7.73 -13.58
CA HIS A 276 9.19 -7.46 -14.18
C HIS A 276 10.33 -7.84 -13.20
N PRO A 277 11.50 -8.32 -13.68
CA PRO A 277 12.62 -8.69 -12.80
C PRO A 277 13.11 -7.60 -11.86
N ASP A 278 12.83 -6.33 -12.15
CA ASP A 278 13.23 -5.19 -11.33
C ASP A 278 12.39 -5.03 -10.06
N VAL A 279 11.20 -5.64 -10.00
CA VAL A 279 10.23 -5.42 -8.91
C VAL A 279 10.43 -6.46 -7.80
N LEU A 280 10.67 -5.99 -6.59
CA LEU A 280 10.88 -6.84 -5.41
C LEU A 280 9.69 -6.70 -4.44
N PRO A 281 8.79 -7.70 -4.34
CA PRO A 281 7.71 -7.68 -3.36
C PRO A 281 8.24 -7.88 -1.92
N PHE A 282 7.91 -6.95 -1.02
CA PHE A 282 8.37 -7.00 0.37
C PHE A 282 7.31 -7.52 1.35
N SER A 283 6.03 -7.42 1.01
CA SER A 283 4.90 -7.93 1.83
C SER A 283 4.87 -9.46 1.88
N ASN A 284 4.55 -10.06 3.04
CA ASN A 284 4.24 -11.49 3.19
C ASN A 284 2.85 -11.87 2.67
N ILE A 285 2.03 -10.89 2.27
CA ILE A 285 0.73 -11.08 1.63
C ILE A 285 0.67 -10.27 0.33
N PRO A 286 1.66 -10.40 -0.59
CA PRO A 286 1.80 -9.48 -1.71
C PRO A 286 0.62 -9.64 -2.67
N ALA A 287 -0.11 -8.56 -2.92
CA ALA A 287 -1.34 -8.51 -3.73
C ALA A 287 -2.47 -9.47 -3.28
N TYR A 288 -2.31 -10.20 -2.17
CA TYR A 288 -3.34 -11.08 -1.65
C TYR A 288 -4.59 -10.26 -1.28
N LEU A 289 -5.72 -10.60 -1.88
CA LEU A 289 -6.99 -9.92 -1.62
C LEU A 289 -8.09 -10.97 -1.45
N PRO A 290 -8.63 -11.16 -0.24
CA PRO A 290 -9.80 -11.99 -0.08
C PRO A 290 -11.03 -11.24 -0.61
N PRO A 291 -11.95 -11.91 -1.32
CA PRO A 291 -13.19 -11.27 -1.75
C PRO A 291 -14.06 -10.82 -0.57
N PHE A 292 -13.99 -11.56 0.55
CA PHE A 292 -14.68 -11.27 1.80
C PHE A 292 -13.78 -11.58 2.99
N LEU A 293 -13.80 -10.75 4.03
CA LEU A 293 -12.80 -10.82 5.11
C LEU A 293 -12.95 -12.05 6.02
N LEU A 294 -14.15 -12.67 6.10
CA LEU A 294 -14.33 -13.93 6.83
C LEU A 294 -14.02 -15.17 5.97
N ARG A 295 -13.49 -14.98 4.76
CA ARG A 295 -12.92 -16.05 3.91
C ARG A 295 -11.44 -15.80 3.61
N PRO A 296 -10.58 -15.72 4.64
CA PRO A 296 -9.15 -15.51 4.44
C PRO A 296 -8.45 -16.72 3.79
N ASP A 297 -9.14 -17.85 3.65
CA ASP A 297 -8.71 -19.02 2.89
C ASP A 297 -8.86 -18.87 1.37
N ARG A 298 -9.40 -17.73 0.90
CA ARG A 298 -9.60 -17.42 -0.52
C ARG A 298 -8.84 -16.16 -0.91
N ALA A 299 -8.39 -16.11 -2.15
CA ALA A 299 -7.78 -14.93 -2.76
C ALA A 299 -8.37 -14.70 -4.16
N MET A 300 -8.41 -13.45 -4.59
CA MET A 300 -8.60 -13.09 -5.99
C MET A 300 -7.38 -13.55 -6.79
N THR A 301 -7.62 -14.10 -7.98
CA THR A 301 -6.59 -14.55 -8.92
C THR A 301 -7.00 -14.19 -10.34
N MET A 302 -6.02 -14.06 -11.24
CA MET A 302 -6.29 -13.96 -12.68
C MET A 302 -6.59 -15.36 -13.24
N LEU A 303 -7.57 -15.45 -14.12
CA LEU A 303 -7.82 -16.68 -14.88
C LEU A 303 -6.75 -16.83 -15.96
N GLU A 304 -6.22 -18.04 -16.15
CA GLU A 304 -5.38 -18.40 -17.31
C GLU A 304 -6.11 -18.20 -18.65
#